data_AF-A0A255ZF35-F1
#
_entry.id   AF-A0A255ZF35-F1
#
_cell.length_a   1.000
_cell.length_b   1.000
_cell.length_c   1.000
_cell.angle_alpha   90.00
_cell.angle_beta   90.00
_cell.angle_gamma   90.00
#
_symmetry.space_group_name_H-M   'P 1'
#
loop_
_entity.id
_entity.type
_entity.pdbx_description
1 polymer ?
#
loop_
_entity_poly.entity_id
_entity_poly.type
_entity_poly.pdbx_seq_one_letter_code
_entity_poly.pdbx_strand_id
1 'polypeptide(L)'
;MTRSSSLAGALGHEAADKRLDILRRIGQAGSISEAARGAGVSYKAAWQAIDTLTNLAGAPLVERTVGGSGGGGAQLTTTGQQLLDAADTLATLRQQALAQVTQRSTSTDGAAPRLAGLGLRTSMRNQLPCQVLALRRAGRAVHVRLGLSDGSTLVSRITRESAELLGLAVGVEVLALAKATAVAITADPNQAAGQPNQLHGTVARLARSTAGDEVVLTVAGGLQIVGFAAPGLPLRVGQAAVAQFDDAAVVLAVGA
;
A
#
# COMPACT_ATOMS: atom_id res chain seq x y z
N MET A 1 -15.66 -7.45 -19.28
CA MET A 1 -14.81 -8.66 -19.25
C MET A 1 -14.30 -8.85 -17.83
N THR A 2 -14.99 -9.70 -17.07
CA THR A 2 -14.72 -10.04 -15.67
C THR A 2 -13.46 -10.91 -15.59
N ARG A 3 -12.34 -10.36 -15.12
CA ARG A 3 -11.17 -11.18 -14.76
C ARG A 3 -11.55 -11.99 -13.51
N SER A 4 -11.69 -13.31 -13.69
CA SER A 4 -11.78 -14.27 -12.60
C SER A 4 -10.48 -14.18 -11.79
N SER A 5 -10.56 -13.67 -10.55
CA SER A 5 -9.48 -13.81 -9.58
C SER A 5 -9.42 -15.27 -9.17
N SER A 6 -8.27 -15.91 -9.28
CA SER A 6 -8.03 -17.21 -8.64
C SER A 6 -7.53 -16.99 -7.22
N LEU A 7 -7.75 -17.94 -6.31
CA LEU A 7 -7.21 -17.91 -4.95
C LEU A 7 -5.68 -17.70 -4.94
N ALA A 8 -4.98 -18.35 -5.88
CA ALA A 8 -3.54 -18.19 -6.06
C ALA A 8 -3.17 -16.78 -6.58
N GLY A 9 -3.96 -16.18 -7.46
CA GLY A 9 -3.75 -14.79 -7.89
C GLY A 9 -3.97 -13.79 -6.74
N ALA A 10 -4.92 -14.06 -5.85
CA ALA A 10 -5.16 -13.25 -4.66
C ALA A 10 -4.05 -13.37 -3.60
N LEU A 11 -3.34 -14.51 -3.56
CA LEU A 11 -2.19 -14.78 -2.68
C LEU A 11 -0.83 -14.49 -3.33
N GLY A 12 -0.81 -14.27 -4.65
CA GLY A 12 0.39 -14.27 -5.50
C GLY A 12 0.57 -13.02 -6.35
N HIS A 13 -0.16 -11.93 -6.08
CA HIS A 13 0.18 -10.63 -6.64
C HIS A 13 1.48 -10.11 -6.00
N GLU A 14 2.62 -10.60 -6.49
CA GLU A 14 3.92 -9.95 -6.31
C GLU A 14 4.06 -8.87 -7.38
N ALA A 15 4.05 -7.61 -6.97
CA ALA A 15 4.92 -6.67 -7.65
C ALA A 15 6.34 -6.97 -7.14
N ALA A 16 7.24 -7.40 -8.03
CA ALA A 16 8.65 -7.61 -7.65
C ALA A 16 9.14 -6.41 -6.84
N ASP A 17 9.61 -6.64 -5.61
CA ASP A 17 10.00 -5.55 -4.71
C ASP A 17 11.13 -4.75 -5.37
N LYS A 18 10.78 -3.57 -5.88
CA LYS A 18 11.73 -2.70 -6.58
C LYS A 18 12.93 -2.36 -5.71
N ARG A 19 12.80 -2.35 -4.39
CA ARG A 19 13.94 -2.09 -3.50
C ARG A 19 14.97 -3.21 -3.60
N LEU A 20 14.54 -4.46 -3.64
CA LEU A 20 15.41 -5.61 -3.82
C LEU A 20 16.00 -5.65 -5.24
N ASP A 21 15.23 -5.29 -6.27
CA ASP A 21 15.75 -5.15 -7.63
C ASP A 21 16.86 -4.09 -7.71
N ILE A 22 16.66 -2.93 -7.08
CA ILE A 22 17.67 -1.87 -7.00
C ILE A 22 18.94 -2.38 -6.29
N LEU A 23 18.79 -3.04 -5.15
CA LEU A 23 19.93 -3.60 -4.41
C LEU A 23 20.71 -4.62 -5.27
N ARG A 24 20.01 -5.52 -5.96
CA ARG A 24 20.61 -6.52 -6.86
C ARG A 24 21.38 -5.84 -8.01
N ARG A 25 20.80 -4.82 -8.62
CA ARG A 25 21.46 -4.05 -9.69
C ARG A 25 22.68 -3.27 -9.21
N ILE A 26 22.70 -2.79 -7.97
CA ILE A 26 23.90 -2.17 -7.38
C ILE A 26 25.03 -3.19 -7.32
N GLY A 27 24.77 -4.41 -6.86
CA GLY A 27 25.77 -5.48 -6.83
C GLY A 27 26.32 -5.85 -8.22
N GLN A 28 25.49 -5.76 -9.27
CA GLN A 28 25.88 -6.05 -10.64
C GLN A 28 26.65 -4.90 -11.33
N ALA A 29 26.19 -3.66 -11.14
CA ALA A 29 26.71 -2.49 -11.86
C ALA A 29 27.80 -1.74 -11.10
N GLY A 30 27.90 -1.88 -9.78
CA GLY A 30 28.82 -1.10 -8.95
C GLY A 30 28.43 0.37 -8.82
N SER A 31 27.21 0.76 -9.21
CA SER A 31 26.77 2.15 -9.30
C SER A 31 25.27 2.31 -8.98
N ILE A 32 24.97 3.19 -8.01
CA ILE A 32 23.58 3.51 -7.62
C ILE A 32 22.85 4.21 -8.77
N SER A 33 23.53 5.11 -9.49
CA SER A 33 22.95 5.84 -10.62
C SER A 33 22.58 4.92 -11.78
N GLU A 34 23.38 3.88 -12.03
CA GLU A 34 23.07 2.86 -13.03
C GLU A 34 21.95 1.94 -12.57
N ALA A 35 21.99 1.49 -11.31
CA ALA A 35 20.93 0.68 -10.74
C ALA A 35 19.56 1.39 -10.79
N ALA A 36 19.52 2.68 -10.47
CA ALA A 36 18.31 3.51 -10.55
C ALA A 36 17.74 3.53 -11.98
N ARG A 37 18.59 3.79 -12.98
CA ARG A 37 18.21 3.78 -14.41
C ARG A 37 17.70 2.40 -14.83
N GLY A 38 18.40 1.35 -14.45
CA GLY A 38 18.03 -0.03 -14.76
C GLY A 38 16.69 -0.47 -14.14
N ALA A 39 16.38 0.00 -12.94
CA ALA A 39 15.11 -0.27 -12.25
C ALA A 39 13.96 0.68 -12.68
N GLY A 40 14.23 1.62 -13.58
CA GLY A 40 13.25 2.60 -14.05
C GLY A 40 12.75 3.55 -12.95
N VAL A 41 13.63 3.92 -12.00
CA VAL A 41 13.32 4.83 -10.90
C VAL A 41 14.26 6.03 -10.88
N SER A 42 13.86 7.10 -10.18
CA SER A 42 14.78 8.21 -9.96
C SER A 42 15.96 7.82 -9.06
N TYR A 43 17.09 8.51 -9.21
CA TYR A 43 18.25 8.33 -8.32
C TYR A 43 17.89 8.50 -6.83
N LYS A 44 16.98 9.46 -6.53
CA LYS A 44 16.50 9.66 -5.17
C LYS A 44 15.65 8.49 -4.67
N ALA A 45 14.80 7.89 -5.51
CA ALA A 45 14.07 6.68 -5.15
C ALA A 45 15.01 5.49 -4.88
N ALA A 46 16.10 5.36 -5.64
CA ALA A 46 17.11 4.34 -5.38
C ALA A 46 17.79 4.51 -4.01
N TRP A 47 18.16 5.75 -3.64
CA TRP A 47 18.66 6.01 -2.28
C TRP A 47 17.64 5.68 -1.21
N GLN A 48 16.38 6.10 -1.37
CA GLN A 48 15.32 5.78 -0.40
C GLN A 48 15.06 4.27 -0.29
N ALA A 49 15.22 3.51 -1.37
CA ALA A 49 15.18 2.05 -1.32
C ALA A 49 16.30 1.47 -0.46
N ILE A 50 17.54 1.94 -0.65
CA ILE A 50 18.71 1.53 0.15
C ILE A 50 18.50 1.87 1.61
N ASP A 51 18.08 3.10 1.92
CA ASP A 51 17.84 3.56 3.30
C ASP A 51 16.74 2.72 3.97
N THR A 52 15.66 2.44 3.25
CA THR A 52 14.55 1.61 3.75
C THR A 52 15.03 0.21 4.08
N LEU A 53 15.74 -0.45 3.15
CA LEU A 53 16.24 -1.80 3.37
C LEU A 53 17.30 -1.84 4.49
N THR A 54 18.16 -0.83 4.58
CA THR A 54 19.17 -0.70 5.64
C THR A 54 18.50 -0.60 7.02
N ASN A 55 17.47 0.24 7.15
CA ASN A 55 16.71 0.36 8.39
C ASN A 55 15.99 -0.94 8.78
N LEU A 56 15.43 -1.65 7.78
CA LEU A 56 14.77 -2.94 8.01
C LEU A 56 15.76 -4.04 8.40
N ALA A 57 16.96 -4.04 7.81
CA ALA A 57 18.01 -5.01 8.11
C ALA A 57 18.75 -4.71 9.43
N GLY A 58 18.68 -3.47 9.93
CA GLY A 58 19.43 -3.03 11.10
C GLY A 58 20.95 -2.93 10.87
N ALA A 59 21.40 -3.00 9.62
CA ALA A 59 22.80 -2.93 9.23
C ALA A 59 22.97 -2.37 7.81
N PRO A 60 24.10 -1.68 7.49
CA PRO A 60 24.38 -1.20 6.14
C PRO A 60 24.40 -2.32 5.11
N LEU A 61 23.72 -2.10 3.98
CA LEU A 61 23.65 -3.07 2.87
C LEU A 61 24.54 -2.69 1.68
N VAL A 62 24.96 -1.43 1.62
CA VAL A 62 25.78 -0.88 0.54
C VAL A 62 26.88 -0.02 1.15
N GLU A 63 28.12 -0.24 0.70
CA GLU A 63 29.28 0.60 0.99
C GLU A 63 29.66 1.43 -0.23
N ARG A 64 30.14 2.65 0.03
CA ARG A 64 30.66 3.51 -1.04
C ARG A 64 32.15 3.28 -1.20
N THR A 65 32.58 2.93 -2.40
CA THR A 65 34.00 2.86 -2.73
C THR A 65 34.51 4.28 -2.95
N VAL A 66 35.57 4.67 -2.24
CA VAL A 66 36.22 5.97 -2.48
C VAL A 66 36.88 5.92 -3.86
N GLY A 67 36.41 6.74 -4.79
CA GLY A 67 36.97 6.87 -6.13
C GLY A 67 37.22 8.34 -6.45
N GLY A 68 38.39 8.64 -7.02
CA GLY A 68 38.86 9.98 -7.40
C GLY A 68 38.04 10.63 -8.52
N SER A 69 38.70 11.30 -9.47
CA SER A 69 38.08 12.22 -10.45
C SER A 69 36.92 11.69 -11.32
N GLY A 70 36.63 10.37 -11.29
CA GLY A 70 35.49 9.73 -11.97
C GLY A 70 34.26 9.40 -11.09
N GLY A 71 34.31 9.67 -9.77
CA GLY A 71 33.22 9.39 -8.83
C GLY A 71 33.33 8.04 -8.12
N GLY A 72 32.91 8.01 -6.85
CA GLY A 72 32.94 6.80 -6.02
C GLY A 72 31.91 5.75 -6.43
N GLY A 73 32.30 4.47 -6.37
CA GLY A 73 31.45 3.32 -6.64
C GLY A 73 30.54 2.96 -5.47
N ALA A 74 29.69 1.95 -5.68
CA ALA A 74 28.86 1.34 -4.64
C ALA A 74 28.99 -0.18 -4.72
N GLN A 75 29.26 -0.84 -3.59
CA GLN A 75 29.37 -2.28 -3.49
C GLN A 75 28.44 -2.79 -2.39
N LEU A 76 27.92 -4.01 -2.56
CA LEU A 76 27.12 -4.64 -1.51
C LEU A 76 28.02 -5.02 -0.34
N THR A 77 27.52 -4.85 0.87
CA THR A 77 28.15 -5.44 2.06
C THR A 77 27.88 -6.94 2.09
N THR A 78 28.59 -7.68 2.94
CA THR A 78 28.28 -9.10 3.21
C THR A 78 26.81 -9.29 3.60
N THR A 79 26.27 -8.40 4.43
CA THR A 79 24.85 -8.40 4.82
C THR A 79 23.93 -8.14 3.62
N GLY A 80 24.33 -7.20 2.74
CA GLY A 80 23.62 -6.92 1.49
C GLY A 80 23.50 -8.14 0.58
N GLN A 81 24.59 -8.90 0.43
CA GLN A 81 24.58 -10.14 -0.35
C GLN A 81 23.72 -11.22 0.30
N GLN A 82 23.87 -11.44 1.61
CA GLN A 82 23.06 -12.42 2.37
C GLN A 82 21.55 -12.12 2.29
N LEU A 83 21.16 -10.84 2.31
CA LEU A 83 19.77 -10.44 2.14
C LEU A 83 19.21 -10.84 0.77
N LEU A 84 19.98 -10.64 -0.30
CA LEU A 84 19.57 -11.02 -1.65
C LEU A 84 19.44 -12.54 -1.80
N ASP A 85 20.41 -13.30 -1.29
CA ASP A 85 20.38 -14.77 -1.34
C ASP A 85 19.17 -15.34 -0.58
N ALA A 86 18.86 -14.78 0.60
CA ALA A 86 17.70 -15.14 1.39
C ALA A 86 16.38 -14.77 0.68
N ALA A 87 16.32 -13.59 0.06
CA ALA A 87 15.15 -13.14 -0.70
C ALA A 87 14.87 -14.04 -1.91
N ASP A 88 15.90 -14.42 -2.67
CA ASP A 88 15.77 -15.31 -3.84
C ASP A 88 15.31 -16.73 -3.42
N THR A 89 15.83 -17.22 -2.29
CA THR A 89 15.38 -18.49 -1.70
C THR A 89 13.90 -18.44 -1.31
N LEU A 90 13.48 -17.37 -0.62
CA LEU A 90 12.09 -17.20 -0.20
C LEU A 90 11.14 -17.07 -1.40
N ALA A 91 11.52 -16.29 -2.42
CA ALA A 91 10.74 -16.13 -3.64
C ALA A 91 10.53 -17.47 -4.35
N THR A 92 11.59 -18.28 -4.46
CA THR A 92 11.52 -19.63 -5.06
C THR A 92 10.56 -20.54 -4.30
N LEU A 93 10.70 -20.63 -2.97
CA LEU A 93 9.83 -21.47 -2.14
C LEU A 93 8.36 -21.00 -2.18
N ARG A 94 8.14 -19.69 -2.21
CA ARG A 94 6.79 -19.13 -2.32
C ARG A 94 6.14 -19.45 -3.65
N GLN A 95 6.85 -19.30 -4.76
CA GLN A 95 6.34 -19.65 -6.10
C GLN A 95 5.96 -21.12 -6.18
N GLN A 96 6.77 -22.02 -5.62
CA GLN A 96 6.47 -23.44 -5.54
C GLN A 96 5.19 -23.72 -4.73
N ALA A 97 5.03 -23.09 -3.57
CA ALA A 97 3.84 -23.23 -2.74
C ALA A 97 2.57 -22.72 -3.45
N LEU A 98 2.64 -21.56 -4.11
CA LEU A 98 1.52 -20.99 -4.87
C LEU A 98 1.12 -21.87 -6.08
N ALA A 99 2.10 -22.47 -6.76
CA ALA A 99 1.82 -23.42 -7.84
C ALA A 99 1.02 -24.64 -7.33
N GLN A 100 1.36 -25.17 -6.16
CA GLN A 100 0.62 -26.27 -5.53
C GLN A 100 -0.81 -25.88 -5.15
N VAL A 101 -1.02 -24.66 -4.62
CA VAL A 101 -2.37 -24.15 -4.29
C VAL A 101 -3.22 -23.98 -5.55
N THR A 102 -2.62 -23.50 -6.64
CA THR A 102 -3.29 -23.34 -7.93
C THR A 102 -3.77 -24.68 -8.47
N GLN A 103 -2.91 -25.71 -8.43
CA GLN A 103 -3.24 -27.05 -8.92
C GLN A 103 -4.38 -27.72 -8.14
N ARG A 104 -4.56 -27.39 -6.86
CA ARG A 104 -5.65 -27.92 -6.01
C ARG A 104 -6.97 -27.15 -6.15
N SER A 105 -6.94 -25.96 -6.74
CA SER A 105 -8.10 -25.07 -6.90
C SER A 105 -8.65 -25.19 -8.33
N THR A 106 -9.21 -26.35 -8.69
CA THR A 106 -9.75 -26.62 -10.05
C THR A 106 -11.21 -26.21 -10.24
N SER A 107 -11.87 -25.59 -9.26
CA SER A 107 -13.27 -25.21 -9.40
C SER A 107 -13.70 -24.19 -8.36
N THR A 108 -13.84 -22.93 -8.78
CA THR A 108 -14.77 -21.98 -8.14
C THR A 108 -15.22 -20.97 -9.19
N ASP A 109 -16.39 -21.23 -9.79
CA ASP A 109 -17.15 -20.22 -10.53
C ASP A 109 -17.69 -19.20 -9.52
N GLY A 110 -16.95 -18.12 -9.35
CA GLY A 110 -17.25 -17.02 -8.43
C GLY A 110 -16.04 -16.09 -8.34
N ALA A 111 -16.26 -14.79 -8.09
CA ALA A 111 -15.14 -13.87 -7.85
C ALA A 111 -14.39 -14.35 -6.60
N ALA A 112 -13.19 -14.94 -6.76
CA ALA A 112 -12.43 -15.37 -5.59
C ALA A 112 -12.17 -14.17 -4.68
N PRO A 113 -12.21 -14.36 -3.35
CA PRO A 113 -12.04 -13.27 -2.41
C PRO A 113 -10.73 -12.53 -2.68
N ARG A 114 -10.77 -11.20 -2.60
CA ARG A 114 -9.56 -10.37 -2.65
C ARG A 114 -8.81 -10.56 -1.34
N LEU A 115 -7.90 -11.52 -1.32
CA LEU A 115 -7.03 -11.84 -0.18
C LEU A 115 -5.79 -10.92 -0.10
N ALA A 116 -5.72 -9.91 -0.96
CA ALA A 116 -4.66 -8.91 -0.92
C ALA A 116 -4.57 -8.30 0.49
N GLY A 117 -3.41 -8.44 1.12
CA GLY A 117 -3.17 -7.93 2.47
C GLY A 117 -3.42 -8.89 3.62
N LEU A 118 -3.78 -10.17 3.39
CA LEU A 118 -3.94 -11.15 4.49
C LEU A 118 -2.70 -11.29 5.40
N GLY A 119 -1.50 -11.11 4.85
CA GLY A 119 -0.24 -11.13 5.61
C GLY A 119 0.11 -9.80 6.28
N LEU A 120 -0.62 -8.72 6.01
CA LEU A 120 -0.29 -7.39 6.49
C LEU A 120 -0.79 -7.19 7.93
N ARG A 121 0.15 -6.98 8.85
CA ARG A 121 -0.15 -6.61 10.24
C ARG A 121 0.20 -5.14 10.45
N THR A 122 -0.81 -4.32 10.75
CA THR A 122 -0.67 -2.87 10.94
C THR A 122 -1.69 -2.35 11.95
N SER A 123 -1.38 -1.21 12.59
CA SER A 123 -2.31 -0.47 13.45
C SER A 123 -3.34 0.34 12.65
N MET A 124 -3.17 0.45 11.32
CA MET A 124 -4.17 1.04 10.43
C MET A 124 -5.36 0.09 10.32
N ARG A 125 -6.46 0.45 11.00
CA ARG A 125 -7.68 -0.37 11.09
C ARG A 125 -8.52 -0.33 9.82
N ASN A 126 -8.38 0.74 9.03
CA ASN A 126 -9.05 0.86 7.76
C ASN A 126 -8.11 0.31 6.69
N GLN A 127 -8.49 -0.82 6.08
CA GLN A 127 -7.73 -1.48 5.02
C GLN A 127 -8.71 -1.83 3.90
N LEU A 128 -8.75 -0.98 2.88
CA LEU A 128 -9.76 -1.02 1.83
C LEU A 128 -9.11 -1.45 0.50
N PRO A 129 -9.50 -2.60 -0.09
CA PRO A 129 -9.01 -3.01 -1.39
C PRO A 129 -9.50 -2.06 -2.49
N CYS A 130 -8.57 -1.54 -3.28
CA CYS A 130 -8.83 -0.53 -4.31
C CYS A 130 -8.05 -0.81 -5.59
N GLN A 131 -8.50 -0.21 -6.69
CA GLN A 131 -7.73 -0.14 -7.93
C GLN A 131 -7.26 1.29 -8.18
N VAL A 132 -6.04 1.47 -8.69
CA VAL A 132 -5.56 2.79 -9.12
C VAL A 132 -6.27 3.23 -10.40
N LEU A 133 -7.05 4.30 -10.32
CA LEU A 133 -7.79 4.87 -11.45
C LEU A 133 -7.01 5.95 -12.19
N ALA A 134 -6.19 6.74 -11.48
CA ALA A 134 -5.38 7.79 -12.06
C ALA A 134 -4.23 8.18 -11.14
N LEU A 135 -3.13 8.68 -11.72
CA LEU A 135 -2.04 9.32 -10.99
C LEU A 135 -1.83 10.73 -11.54
N ARG A 136 -1.91 11.74 -10.68
CA ARG A 136 -1.69 13.15 -11.05
C ARG A 136 -0.52 13.72 -10.28
N ARG A 137 0.45 14.30 -10.99
CA ARG A 137 1.58 14.99 -10.36
C ARG A 137 1.13 16.34 -9.79
N ALA A 138 1.54 16.63 -8.56
CA ALA A 138 1.28 17.87 -7.85
C ALA A 138 2.58 18.32 -7.14
N GLY A 139 3.42 19.06 -7.85
CA GLY A 139 4.75 19.44 -7.35
C GLY A 139 5.62 18.22 -7.05
N ARG A 140 6.01 18.03 -5.78
CA ARG A 140 6.79 16.87 -5.31
C ARG A 140 5.93 15.67 -4.88
N ALA A 141 4.60 15.84 -4.89
CA ALA A 141 3.65 14.81 -4.54
C ALA A 141 2.95 14.23 -5.78
N VAL A 142 2.30 13.09 -5.58
CA VAL A 142 1.43 12.43 -6.54
C VAL A 142 0.10 12.18 -5.86
N HIS A 143 -0.99 12.67 -6.47
CA HIS A 143 -2.35 12.38 -6.07
C HIS A 143 -2.78 11.13 -6.83
N VAL A 144 -2.98 10.04 -6.09
CA VAL A 144 -3.42 8.75 -6.61
C VAL A 144 -4.92 8.65 -6.37
N ARG A 145 -5.69 8.64 -7.46
CA ARG A 145 -7.13 8.39 -7.40
C ARG A 145 -7.37 6.89 -7.42
N LEU A 146 -8.14 6.41 -6.47
CA LEU A 146 -8.42 5.01 -6.20
C LEU A 146 -9.91 4.73 -6.41
N GLY A 147 -10.24 3.55 -6.90
CA GLY A 147 -11.61 3.08 -7.07
C GLY A 147 -11.88 1.89 -6.16
N LEU A 148 -12.97 1.96 -5.42
CA LEU A 148 -13.54 0.86 -4.64
C LEU A 148 -14.47 0.03 -5.55
N SER A 149 -14.82 -1.19 -5.12
CA SER A 149 -15.62 -2.12 -5.93
C SER A 149 -17.07 -1.66 -6.16
N ASP A 150 -17.56 -0.75 -5.33
CA ASP A 150 -18.89 -0.14 -5.39
C ASP A 150 -18.95 1.10 -6.30
N GLY A 151 -17.81 1.52 -6.87
CA GLY A 151 -17.69 2.75 -7.67
C GLY A 151 -17.33 3.99 -6.87
N SER A 152 -17.29 3.93 -5.53
CA SER A 152 -16.79 5.01 -4.69
C SER A 152 -15.30 5.27 -4.95
N THR A 153 -14.84 6.49 -4.73
CA THR A 153 -13.44 6.87 -4.97
C THR A 153 -12.76 7.38 -3.72
N LEU A 154 -11.45 7.12 -3.65
CA LEU A 154 -10.55 7.70 -2.65
C LEU A 154 -9.39 8.41 -3.35
N VAL A 155 -8.73 9.32 -2.65
CA VAL A 155 -7.51 9.99 -3.06
C VAL A 155 -6.47 9.78 -1.97
N SER A 156 -5.28 9.33 -2.39
CA SER A 156 -4.09 9.29 -1.56
C SER A 156 -3.03 10.23 -2.12
N ARG A 157 -2.40 11.02 -1.26
CA ARG A 157 -1.28 11.89 -1.62
C ARG A 157 0.02 11.31 -1.10
N ILE A 158 0.88 10.87 -2.02
CA ILE A 158 2.17 10.25 -1.70
C ILE A 158 3.32 10.99 -2.39
N THR A 159 4.56 10.68 -2.02
CA THR A 159 5.73 11.20 -2.74
C THR A 159 5.85 10.54 -4.11
N ARG A 160 6.52 11.23 -5.04
CA ARG A 160 6.85 10.66 -6.34
C ARG A 160 7.66 9.38 -6.21
N GLU A 161 8.62 9.36 -5.31
CA GLU A 161 9.51 8.21 -5.10
C GLU A 161 8.75 7.01 -4.55
N SER A 162 7.77 7.21 -3.65
CA SER A 162 6.89 6.12 -3.20
C SER A 162 6.08 5.53 -4.35
N ALA A 163 5.54 6.37 -5.25
CA ALA A 163 4.83 5.88 -6.43
C ALA A 163 5.75 5.07 -7.37
N GLU A 164 6.99 5.53 -7.57
CA GLU A 164 8.00 4.86 -8.38
C GLU A 164 8.40 3.50 -7.79
N LEU A 165 8.65 3.44 -6.47
CA LEU A 165 9.06 2.24 -5.73
C LEU A 165 7.93 1.22 -5.56
N LEU A 166 6.68 1.68 -5.41
CA LEU A 166 5.51 0.80 -5.40
C LEU A 166 5.11 0.34 -6.82
N GLY A 167 5.74 0.88 -7.87
CA GLY A 167 5.40 0.53 -9.25
C GLY A 167 3.96 0.90 -9.63
N LEU A 168 3.40 1.96 -9.04
CA LEU A 168 2.00 2.32 -9.24
C LEU A 168 1.74 2.73 -10.69
N ALA A 169 0.73 2.09 -11.28
CA ALA A 169 0.20 2.41 -12.59
C ALA A 169 -1.33 2.28 -12.57
N VAL A 170 -2.01 2.88 -13.54
CA VAL A 170 -3.47 2.73 -13.69
C VAL A 170 -3.80 1.24 -13.87
N GLY A 171 -4.82 0.76 -13.15
CA GLY A 171 -5.25 -0.63 -13.15
C GLY A 171 -4.55 -1.52 -12.12
N VAL A 172 -3.50 -1.04 -11.43
CA VAL A 172 -2.86 -1.79 -10.35
C VAL A 172 -3.79 -1.88 -9.14
N GLU A 173 -3.95 -3.08 -8.61
CA GLU A 173 -4.65 -3.33 -7.35
C GLU A 173 -3.75 -2.94 -6.17
N VAL A 174 -4.33 -2.20 -5.22
CA VAL A 174 -3.66 -1.70 -4.01
C VAL A 174 -4.57 -1.84 -2.80
N LEU A 175 -3.99 -1.78 -1.62
CA LEU A 175 -4.70 -1.65 -0.36
C LEU A 175 -4.54 -0.20 0.14
N ALA A 176 -5.65 0.50 0.27
CA ALA A 176 -5.70 1.82 0.91
C ALA A 176 -5.80 1.63 2.42
N LEU A 177 -4.81 2.15 3.13
CA LEU A 177 -4.67 2.03 4.58
C LEU A 177 -4.88 3.39 5.24
N ALA A 178 -5.70 3.45 6.28
CA ALA A 178 -5.85 4.65 7.10
C ALA A 178 -5.93 4.29 8.59
N LYS A 179 -5.35 5.15 9.44
CA LYS A 179 -5.56 5.05 10.89
C LYS A 179 -7.01 5.43 11.22
N ALA A 180 -7.64 4.68 12.13
CA ALA A 180 -8.97 5.04 12.62
C ALA A 180 -9.00 6.46 13.21
N THR A 181 -7.94 6.85 13.92
CA THR A 181 -7.79 8.19 14.52
C THR A 181 -7.63 9.33 13.52
N ALA A 182 -7.42 9.03 12.22
CA ALA A 182 -7.39 10.03 11.16
C ALA A 182 -8.73 10.14 10.42
N VAL A 183 -9.69 9.28 10.75
CA VAL A 183 -11.02 9.26 10.15
C VAL A 183 -12.01 9.90 11.11
N ALA A 184 -12.57 11.04 10.71
CA ALA A 184 -13.64 11.70 11.44
C ALA A 184 -15.00 11.19 10.93
N ILE A 185 -15.95 11.03 11.85
CA ILE A 185 -17.30 10.56 11.55
C ILE A 185 -18.29 11.69 11.83
N THR A 186 -19.09 12.03 10.82
CA THR A 186 -20.12 13.08 10.92
C THR A 186 -21.50 12.51 10.63
N ALA A 187 -22.54 13.10 11.25
CA ALA A 187 -23.93 12.76 10.99
C ALA A 187 -24.51 13.51 9.77
N ASP A 188 -23.89 14.63 9.38
CA ASP A 188 -24.34 15.51 8.30
C ASP A 188 -23.36 15.48 7.12
N PRO A 189 -23.80 15.06 5.91
CA PRO A 189 -23.01 15.14 4.68
C PRO A 189 -22.55 16.55 4.34
N ASN A 190 -23.29 17.59 4.71
CA ASN A 190 -22.92 18.98 4.41
C ASN A 190 -21.79 19.48 5.31
N GLN A 191 -21.60 18.87 6.50
CA GLN A 191 -20.42 19.12 7.34
C GLN A 191 -19.16 18.42 6.82
N ALA A 192 -19.28 17.59 5.77
CA ALA A 192 -18.14 16.94 5.13
C ALA A 192 -17.46 17.80 4.05
N ALA A 193 -17.92 19.04 3.84
CA ALA A 193 -17.40 19.93 2.81
C ALA A 193 -15.91 20.23 3.02
N GLY A 194 -15.07 19.72 2.12
CA GLY A 194 -13.65 20.09 2.00
C GLY A 194 -12.65 18.95 2.19
N GLN A 195 -13.04 17.81 2.76
CA GLN A 195 -12.17 16.63 2.81
C GLN A 195 -12.19 15.88 1.47
N PRO A 196 -11.03 15.44 0.94
CA PRO A 196 -10.93 14.79 -0.35
C PRO A 196 -11.51 13.36 -0.35
N ASN A 197 -11.57 12.71 0.82
CA ASN A 197 -12.16 11.39 0.99
C ASN A 197 -13.43 11.49 1.81
N GLN A 198 -14.54 11.01 1.24
CA GLN A 198 -15.85 10.94 1.89
C GLN A 198 -16.48 9.60 1.55
N LEU A 199 -16.66 8.75 2.56
CA LEU A 199 -17.33 7.47 2.41
C LEU A 199 -18.65 7.51 3.18
N HIS A 200 -19.74 7.42 2.42
CA HIS A 200 -21.09 7.38 2.97
C HIS A 200 -21.41 5.97 3.44
N GLY A 201 -22.04 5.86 4.60
CA GLY A 201 -22.39 4.57 5.17
C GLY A 201 -23.45 4.66 6.24
N THR A 202 -23.68 3.53 6.88
CA THR A 202 -24.61 3.37 7.99
C THR A 202 -23.85 2.93 9.22
N VAL A 203 -24.14 3.54 10.36
CA VAL A 203 -23.54 3.18 11.65
C VAL A 203 -23.87 1.73 11.98
N ALA A 204 -22.86 0.87 12.01
CA ALA A 204 -22.98 -0.54 12.35
C ALA A 204 -22.72 -0.79 13.84
N ARG A 205 -21.72 -0.10 14.41
CA ARG A 205 -21.36 -0.22 15.83
C ARG A 205 -20.88 1.11 16.40
N LEU A 206 -21.10 1.28 17.70
CA LEU A 206 -20.69 2.44 18.49
C LEU A 206 -20.05 1.97 19.80
N ALA A 207 -18.88 2.50 20.12
CA ALA A 207 -18.29 2.41 21.45
C ALA A 207 -18.19 3.83 22.04
N ARG A 208 -18.98 4.09 23.09
CA ARG A 208 -19.14 5.42 23.65
C ARG A 208 -17.98 5.80 24.57
N SER A 209 -17.54 7.05 24.51
CA SER A 209 -16.51 7.58 25.42
C SER A 209 -16.64 9.09 25.63
N THR A 210 -16.11 9.58 26.76
CA THR A 210 -16.07 11.01 27.08
C THR A 210 -15.19 11.82 26.11
N ALA A 211 -14.19 11.17 25.52
CA ALA A 211 -13.25 11.79 24.57
C ALA A 211 -13.74 11.76 23.10
N GLY A 212 -14.88 11.13 22.84
CA GLY A 212 -15.42 10.90 21.50
C GLY A 212 -15.67 9.42 21.25
N ASP A 213 -16.64 9.13 20.39
CA ASP A 213 -17.11 7.75 20.20
C ASP A 213 -16.33 7.08 19.07
N GLU A 214 -15.89 5.85 19.29
CA GLU A 214 -15.39 5.01 18.18
C GLU A 214 -16.60 4.46 17.43
N VAL A 215 -16.62 4.69 16.12
CA VAL A 215 -17.74 4.35 15.26
C VAL A 215 -17.27 3.45 14.14
N VAL A 216 -18.00 2.36 13.93
CA VAL A 216 -17.85 1.51 12.75
C VAL A 216 -19.00 1.80 11.80
N LEU A 217 -18.71 2.24 10.59
CA LEU A 217 -19.70 2.36 9.51
C LEU A 217 -19.59 1.17 8.56
N THR A 218 -20.74 0.64 8.15
CA THR A 218 -20.83 -0.15 6.93
C THR A 218 -20.95 0.81 5.75
N VAL A 219 -19.98 0.76 4.85
CA VAL A 219 -19.98 1.53 3.59
C VAL A 219 -20.39 0.62 2.44
N ALA A 220 -20.57 1.20 1.25
CA ALA A 220 -20.99 0.44 0.09
C ALA A 220 -19.98 -0.66 -0.29
N GLY A 221 -20.51 -1.76 -0.87
CA GLY A 221 -19.77 -3.02 -1.02
C GLY A 221 -19.66 -3.86 0.26
N GLY A 222 -20.32 -3.47 1.36
CA GLY A 222 -20.32 -4.21 2.63
C GLY A 222 -19.05 -4.06 3.46
N LEU A 223 -18.12 -3.23 3.00
CA LEU A 223 -16.87 -2.93 3.70
C LEU A 223 -17.15 -2.15 4.98
N GLN A 224 -16.22 -2.23 5.92
CA GLN A 224 -16.31 -1.52 7.19
C GLN A 224 -15.23 -0.44 7.25
N ILE A 225 -15.59 0.73 7.77
CA ILE A 225 -14.64 1.79 8.12
C ILE A 225 -14.81 2.15 9.59
N VAL A 226 -13.69 2.34 10.27
CA VAL A 226 -13.60 2.73 11.67
C VAL A 226 -13.07 4.15 11.76
N GLY A 227 -13.74 4.98 12.54
CA GLY A 227 -13.33 6.35 12.80
C GLY A 227 -13.86 6.84 14.15
N PHE A 228 -13.68 8.12 14.42
CA PHE A 228 -14.11 8.74 15.66
C PHE A 228 -15.10 9.87 15.39
N ALA A 229 -16.20 9.89 16.15
CA ALA A 229 -17.13 11.00 16.20
C ALA A 229 -16.79 11.92 17.37
N ALA A 230 -16.98 13.22 17.18
CA ALA A 230 -16.79 14.20 18.25
C ALA A 230 -17.73 13.91 19.45
N PRO A 231 -17.32 14.24 20.69
CA PRO A 231 -18.17 14.08 21.86
C PRO A 231 -19.53 14.75 21.69
N GLY A 232 -20.59 14.11 22.19
CA GLY A 232 -21.95 14.67 22.18
C GLY A 232 -22.70 14.53 20.87
N LEU A 233 -22.12 13.92 19.83
CA LEU A 233 -22.84 13.65 18.59
C LEU A 233 -23.88 12.52 18.79
N PRO A 234 -25.19 12.75 18.56
CA PRO A 234 -26.24 11.79 18.89
C PRO A 234 -26.39 10.67 17.83
N LEU A 235 -25.27 10.07 17.39
CA LEU A 235 -25.28 8.95 16.43
C LEU A 235 -26.00 7.73 17.00
N ARG A 236 -26.71 6.98 16.16
CA ARG A 236 -27.34 5.70 16.53
C ARG A 236 -26.99 4.62 15.52
N VAL A 237 -26.94 3.36 15.97
CA VAL A 237 -26.83 2.21 15.06
C VAL A 237 -28.02 2.24 14.08
N GLY A 238 -27.73 2.01 12.80
CA GLY A 238 -28.70 2.12 11.70
C GLY A 238 -28.83 3.53 11.11
N GLN A 239 -28.23 4.55 11.72
CA GLN A 239 -28.25 5.92 11.19
C GLN A 239 -27.26 6.09 10.04
N ALA A 240 -27.62 6.90 9.04
CA ALA A 240 -26.68 7.36 8.01
C ALA A 240 -25.60 8.28 8.60
N ALA A 241 -24.37 8.09 8.18
CA ALA A 241 -23.22 8.90 8.58
C ALA A 241 -22.16 8.92 7.48
N VAL A 242 -21.20 9.83 7.59
CA VAL A 242 -20.10 9.97 6.62
C VAL A 242 -18.76 9.84 7.34
N ALA A 243 -17.88 9.00 6.81
CA ALA A 243 -16.48 8.96 7.19
C ALA A 243 -15.68 9.89 6.28
N GLN A 244 -14.91 10.80 6.89
CA GLN A 244 -14.12 11.79 6.17
C GLN A 244 -12.67 11.84 6.65
N PHE A 245 -11.73 12.01 5.72
CA PHE A 245 -10.29 12.06 6.02
C PHE A 245 -9.47 12.70 4.89
N ASP A 246 -8.32 13.24 5.28
CA ASP A 246 -7.37 13.90 4.37
C ASP A 246 -6.70 12.89 3.42
N ASP A 247 -6.23 13.35 2.26
CA ASP A 247 -5.55 12.50 1.29
C ASP A 247 -4.16 12.03 1.76
N ALA A 248 -3.49 12.75 2.65
CA ALA A 248 -2.25 12.29 3.30
C ALA A 248 -2.48 11.30 4.45
N ALA A 249 -3.72 11.16 4.93
CA ALA A 249 -4.05 10.12 5.91
C ALA A 249 -4.09 8.72 5.28
N VAL A 250 -4.11 8.63 3.94
CA VAL A 250 -4.22 7.39 3.17
C VAL A 250 -2.83 6.92 2.74
N VAL A 251 -2.40 5.79 3.28
CA VAL A 251 -1.18 5.07 2.88
C VAL A 251 -1.54 3.99 1.89
N LEU A 252 -0.68 3.76 0.89
CA LEU A 252 -0.89 2.70 -0.10
C LEU A 252 0.06 1.54 0.17
N ALA A 253 -0.48 0.33 0.15
CA ALA A 253 0.29 -0.90 0.06
C ALA A 253 -0.06 -1.63 -1.24
N VAL A 254 0.94 -2.24 -1.87
CA VAL A 254 0.74 -3.18 -2.97
C VAL A 254 0.78 -4.61 -2.41
N GLY A 255 0.14 -5.54 -3.11
CA GLY A 255 0.30 -6.97 -2.80
C GLY A 255 1.78 -7.36 -2.79
N ALA A 256 2.13 -8.17 -1.80
CA ALA A 256 3.44 -8.80 -1.66
C ALA A 256 3.36 -10.26 -2.07
#